data_AF-R7UIB1-F1
#
_entry.id   AF-R7UIB1-F1
#
_cell.length_a   1.000
_cell.length_b   1.000
_cell.length_c   1.000
_cell.angle_alpha   90.00
_cell.angle_beta   90.00
_cell.angle_gamma   90.00
#
_symmetry.space_group_name_H-M   'P 1'
#
loop_
_entity.id
_entity.type
_entity.pdbx_description
1 polymer ?
#
loop_
_entity_poly.entity_id
_entity_poly.type
_entity_poly.pdbx_seq_one_letter_code
_entity_poly.pdbx_strand_id
1 'polypeptide(L)'
;MTRYAELDEEIKRMCNTAKKEWLDKEGDELERLYLIDAKRMHEKAKDLSGKKRSQQAFSQRKETSLWRKTRSRERWTEYMQELYNSERDDNVTVEYNEEWAAILAEEVINALKKLRTVKATGADGVAVETFSAL
;
A
#
# COMPACT_ATOMS: atom_id res chain seq x y z
N MET A 1 -3.46 41.08 -14.41
CA MET A 1 -3.17 39.65 -14.70
C MET A 1 -2.74 39.54 -16.15
N THR A 2 -1.84 38.63 -16.49
CA THR A 2 -1.41 38.45 -17.90
C THR A 2 -2.52 37.71 -18.65
N ARG A 3 -2.75 38.07 -19.92
CA ARG A 3 -3.74 37.41 -20.81
C ARG A 3 -3.60 35.88 -20.88
N TYR A 4 -2.38 35.39 -20.64
CA TYR A 4 -2.10 33.94 -20.53
C TYR A 4 -2.73 33.29 -19.30
N ALA A 5 -2.74 33.97 -18.14
CA ALA A 5 -3.33 33.45 -16.92
C ALA A 5 -4.86 33.32 -17.05
N GLU A 6 -5.51 34.29 -17.69
CA GLU A 6 -6.96 34.25 -17.96
C GLU A 6 -7.33 33.09 -18.90
N LEU A 7 -6.55 32.88 -19.96
CA LEU A 7 -6.71 31.75 -20.88
C LEU A 7 -6.47 30.39 -20.19
N ASP A 8 -5.46 30.29 -19.34
CA ASP A 8 -5.17 29.06 -18.58
C ASP A 8 -6.29 28.73 -17.59
N GLU A 9 -6.86 29.73 -16.91
CA GLU A 9 -8.03 29.55 -16.05
C GLU A 9 -9.27 29.11 -16.83
N GLU A 10 -9.54 29.72 -17.99
CA GLU A 10 -10.63 29.33 -18.88
C GLU A 10 -10.50 27.86 -19.31
N ILE A 11 -9.29 27.45 -19.75
CA ILE A 11 -9.01 26.08 -20.17
C ILE A 11 -9.21 25.11 -19.00
N LYS A 12 -8.67 25.43 -17.81
CA LYS A 12 -8.86 24.61 -16.61
C LYS A 12 -10.33 24.48 -16.24
N ARG A 13 -11.11 25.56 -16.35
CA ARG A 13 -12.55 25.55 -16.12
C ARG A 13 -13.25 24.62 -17.09
N MET A 14 -12.96 24.73 -18.39
CA MET A 14 -13.53 23.85 -19.42
C MET A 14 -13.17 22.38 -19.18
N CYS A 15 -11.91 22.08 -18.87
CA CYS A 15 -11.47 20.72 -18.52
C CYS A 15 -12.21 20.17 -17.30
N ASN A 16 -12.40 20.99 -16.26
CA ASN A 16 -13.14 20.59 -15.07
C ASN A 16 -14.62 20.35 -15.35
N THR A 17 -15.26 21.19 -16.17
CA THR A 17 -16.65 20.99 -16.60
C THR A 17 -16.79 19.71 -17.40
N ALA A 18 -15.96 19.51 -18.42
CA ALA A 18 -15.99 18.29 -19.24
C ALA A 18 -15.73 17.03 -18.41
N LYS A 19 -14.83 17.10 -17.42
CA LYS A 19 -14.56 16.00 -16.49
C LYS A 19 -15.78 15.67 -15.62
N LYS A 20 -16.49 16.69 -15.12
CA LYS A 20 -17.72 16.49 -14.34
C LYS A 20 -18.82 15.86 -15.19
N GLU A 21 -19.09 16.41 -16.36
CA GLU A 21 -20.10 15.86 -17.30
C GLU A 21 -19.80 14.40 -17.66
N TRP A 22 -18.53 14.06 -17.87
CA TRP A 22 -18.13 12.68 -18.12
C TRP A 22 -18.40 11.76 -16.92
N LEU A 23 -18.05 12.20 -15.70
CA LEU A 23 -18.30 11.43 -14.48
C LEU A 23 -19.79 11.24 -14.21
N ASP A 24 -20.60 12.28 -14.42
CA ASP A 24 -22.05 12.23 -14.21
C ASP A 24 -22.69 11.23 -15.17
N LYS A 25 -22.33 11.29 -16.47
CA LYS A 25 -22.80 10.34 -17.48
C LYS A 25 -22.44 8.90 -17.15
N GLU A 26 -21.22 8.68 -16.67
CA GLU A 26 -20.74 7.34 -16.35
C GLU A 26 -21.41 6.79 -15.08
N GLY A 27 -21.72 7.66 -14.12
CA GLY A 27 -22.54 7.35 -12.94
C GLY A 27 -23.96 6.93 -13.30
N ASP A 28 -24.64 7.71 -14.15
CA ASP A 28 -25.99 7.37 -14.65
C ASP A 28 -26.02 6.00 -15.33
N GLU A 29 -24.98 5.67 -16.09
CA GLU A 29 -24.88 4.38 -16.76
C GLU A 29 -24.67 3.22 -15.77
N LEU A 30 -23.86 3.43 -14.72
CA LEU A 30 -23.69 2.46 -13.64
C LEU A 30 -25.00 2.22 -12.87
N GLU A 31 -25.76 3.27 -12.56
CA GLU A 31 -27.05 3.15 -11.89
C GLU A 31 -28.07 2.36 -12.74
N ARG A 32 -28.09 2.61 -14.05
CA ARG A 32 -28.91 1.80 -14.98
C ARG A 32 -28.48 0.35 -15.01
N LEU A 33 -27.18 0.08 -15.06
CA LEU A 33 -26.65 -1.29 -15.06
C LEU A 33 -26.89 -2.00 -13.73
N TYR A 34 -26.88 -1.29 -12.60
CA TYR A 34 -27.18 -1.86 -11.28
C TYR A 34 -28.57 -2.52 -11.23
N LEU A 35 -29.56 -1.92 -11.90
CA LEU A 35 -30.94 -2.42 -11.93
C LEU A 35 -31.15 -3.59 -12.90
N ILE A 36 -30.29 -3.76 -13.90
CA ILE A 36 -30.49 -4.70 -15.01
C ILE A 36 -29.52 -5.89 -14.92
N ASP A 37 -28.23 -5.62 -14.73
CA ASP A 37 -27.16 -6.62 -14.79
C ASP A 37 -26.00 -6.24 -13.85
N ALA A 38 -26.04 -6.81 -12.64
CA ALA A 38 -25.02 -6.62 -11.62
C ALA A 38 -23.61 -7.04 -12.07
N LYS A 39 -23.48 -7.99 -13.02
CA LYS A 39 -22.18 -8.44 -13.51
C LYS A 39 -21.55 -7.38 -14.41
N ARG A 40 -22.32 -6.83 -15.36
CA ARG A 40 -21.85 -5.74 -16.24
C ARG A 40 -21.56 -4.47 -15.46
N MET A 41 -22.37 -4.15 -14.45
CA MET A 41 -22.09 -3.04 -13.53
C MET A 41 -20.71 -3.21 -12.88
N HIS A 42 -20.43 -4.39 -12.31
CA HIS A 42 -19.16 -4.65 -11.66
C HIS A 42 -17.96 -4.60 -12.62
N GLU A 43 -18.11 -5.08 -13.86
CA GLU A 43 -17.07 -4.98 -14.90
C GLU A 43 -16.74 -3.51 -15.22
N LYS A 44 -17.76 -2.68 -15.47
CA LYS A 44 -17.60 -1.26 -15.75
C LYS A 44 -17.03 -0.48 -14.55
N ALA A 45 -17.50 -0.76 -13.33
CA ALA A 45 -16.97 -0.16 -12.11
C ALA A 45 -15.48 -0.49 -11.90
N LYS A 46 -15.07 -1.71 -12.27
CA LYS A 46 -13.68 -2.14 -12.20
C LYS A 46 -12.81 -1.42 -13.23
N ASP A 47 -13.32 -1.21 -14.44
CA ASP A 47 -12.62 -0.46 -15.49
C ASP A 47 -12.43 1.01 -15.09
N LEU A 48 -13.46 1.63 -14.52
CA LEU A 48 -13.41 3.01 -14.01
C LEU A 48 -12.50 3.18 -12.80
N SER A 49 -12.43 2.16 -11.93
CA SER A 49 -11.54 2.20 -10.76
C SER A 49 -10.05 2.20 -11.13
N GLY A 50 -9.68 1.96 -12.39
CA GLY A 50 -8.29 2.03 -12.86
C GLY A 50 -7.33 1.04 -12.21
N LYS A 51 -7.85 0.10 -11.41
CA LYS A 51 -7.06 -0.94 -10.73
C LYS A 51 -6.62 -1.96 -11.77
N LYS A 52 -5.50 -1.69 -12.43
CA LYS A 52 -4.79 -2.70 -13.22
C LYS A 52 -4.49 -3.86 -12.27
N ARG A 53 -5.07 -5.03 -12.53
CA ARG A 53 -4.60 -6.26 -11.88
C ARG A 53 -3.11 -6.34 -12.21
N SER A 54 -2.26 -6.24 -11.19
CA SER A 54 -0.87 -6.64 -11.36
C SER A 54 -0.92 -8.08 -11.86
N GLN A 55 -0.60 -8.28 -13.13
CA GLN A 55 -0.31 -9.61 -13.62
C GLN A 55 0.96 -10.02 -12.89
N GLN A 56 0.81 -10.75 -11.78
CA GLN A 56 1.87 -11.64 -11.36
C GLN A 56 2.13 -12.53 -12.56
N ALA A 57 3.26 -12.29 -13.23
CA ALA A 57 3.75 -13.14 -14.30
C ALA A 57 3.91 -14.53 -13.71
N PHE A 58 2.89 -15.37 -13.87
CA PHE A 58 2.99 -16.78 -13.61
C PHE A 58 3.85 -17.32 -14.75
N SER A 59 5.17 -17.25 -14.54
CA SER A 59 6.18 -17.62 -15.50
C SER A 59 5.83 -19.01 -16.04
N GLN A 60 5.65 -19.06 -17.37
CA GLN A 60 5.46 -20.28 -18.16
C GLN A 60 6.64 -21.22 -17.91
N ARG A 61 6.49 -22.12 -16.93
CA ARG A 61 7.34 -23.32 -16.74
C ARG A 61 6.81 -24.11 -15.53
N LYS A 62 5.61 -24.70 -15.66
CA LYS A 62 5.00 -25.52 -14.60
C LYS A 62 5.92 -26.65 -14.11
N GLU A 63 6.78 -27.17 -15.00
CA GLU A 63 7.68 -28.27 -14.68
C GLU A 63 8.93 -27.83 -13.89
N THR A 64 9.59 -26.75 -14.28
CA THR A 64 10.79 -26.23 -13.56
C THR A 64 10.45 -25.41 -12.32
N SER A 65 9.19 -24.99 -12.15
CA SER A 65 8.72 -24.26 -10.96
C SER A 65 8.62 -25.14 -9.71
N LEU A 66 8.27 -26.43 -9.86
CA LEU A 66 8.19 -27.37 -8.74
C LEU A 66 9.58 -27.65 -8.17
N TRP A 67 10.58 -27.92 -9.03
CA TRP A 67 11.98 -28.09 -8.63
C TRP A 67 12.52 -26.88 -7.85
N ARG A 68 12.10 -25.67 -8.23
CA ARG A 68 12.52 -24.43 -7.54
C ARG A 68 11.90 -24.31 -6.14
N LYS A 69 10.65 -24.75 -5.95
CA LYS A 69 9.98 -24.72 -4.64
C LYS A 69 10.57 -25.74 -3.68
N THR A 70 10.82 -26.97 -4.12
CA THR A 70 11.40 -28.03 -3.29
C THR A 70 12.81 -27.63 -2.84
N ARG A 71 13.64 -27.18 -3.78
CA ARG A 71 15.01 -26.70 -3.48
C ARG A 71 15.03 -25.47 -2.58
N SER A 72 14.04 -24.58 -2.69
CA SER A 72 13.91 -23.43 -1.79
C SER A 72 13.61 -23.89 -0.37
N ARG A 73 12.71 -24.87 -0.21
CA ARG A 73 12.36 -25.43 1.11
C ARG A 73 13.56 -26.12 1.76
N GLU A 74 14.32 -26.88 0.99
CA GLU A 74 15.56 -27.54 1.45
C GLU A 74 16.59 -26.50 1.89
N ARG A 75 16.84 -25.47 1.07
CA ARG A 75 17.73 -24.34 1.43
C ARG A 75 17.28 -23.59 2.69
N TRP A 76 15.99 -23.35 2.86
CA TRP A 76 15.45 -22.73 4.08
C TRP A 76 15.65 -23.64 5.30
N THR A 77 15.53 -24.94 5.13
CA THR A 77 15.72 -25.92 6.22
C THR A 77 17.19 -26.00 6.62
N GLU A 78 18.09 -26.09 5.63
CA GLU A 78 19.55 -26.05 5.84
C GLU A 78 19.98 -24.75 6.53
N TYR A 79 19.48 -23.60 6.05
CA TYR A 79 19.78 -22.29 6.66
C TYR A 79 19.31 -22.21 8.11
N MET A 80 18.09 -22.69 8.41
CA MET A 80 17.60 -22.72 9.79
C MET A 80 18.44 -23.64 10.68
N GLN A 81 18.83 -24.82 10.18
CA GLN A 81 19.71 -25.72 10.92
C GLN A 81 21.07 -25.08 11.19
N GLU A 82 21.66 -24.38 10.22
CA GLU A 82 22.92 -23.64 10.41
C GLU A 82 22.76 -22.50 11.41
N LEU A 83 21.62 -21.80 11.39
CA LEU A 83 21.35 -20.67 12.27
C LEU A 83 21.12 -21.07 13.73
N TYR A 84 20.46 -22.20 13.96
CA TYR A 84 20.13 -22.70 15.30
C TYR A 84 21.13 -23.73 15.86
N ASN A 85 21.93 -24.38 15.02
CA ASN A 85 23.01 -25.27 15.48
C ASN A 85 24.39 -24.59 15.51
N SER A 86 24.48 -23.31 15.12
CA SER A 86 25.70 -22.54 15.37
C SER A 86 25.75 -22.15 16.84
N GLU A 87 26.86 -22.46 17.52
CA GLU A 87 27.22 -21.90 18.82
C GLU A 87 27.49 -20.39 18.65
N ARG A 88 26.41 -19.62 18.48
CA ARG A 88 26.50 -18.15 18.50
C ARG A 88 26.62 -17.76 19.96
N ASP A 89 27.73 -17.10 20.29
CA ASP A 89 27.88 -16.47 21.59
C ASP A 89 26.72 -15.47 21.76
N ASP A 90 25.90 -15.66 22.79
CA ASP A 90 24.79 -14.75 23.12
C ASP A 90 25.30 -13.34 23.49
N ASN A 91 26.62 -13.18 23.68
CA ASN A 91 27.27 -11.90 23.94
C ASN A 91 27.64 -11.17 22.64
N VAL A 92 26.62 -10.75 21.89
CA VAL A 92 26.83 -9.67 20.91
C VAL A 92 26.98 -8.36 21.69
N THR A 93 28.23 -7.95 21.93
CA THR A 93 28.53 -6.59 22.39
C THR A 93 28.20 -5.63 21.26
N VAL A 94 27.02 -5.02 21.31
CA VAL A 94 26.63 -3.96 20.39
C VAL A 94 27.44 -2.72 20.75
N GLU A 95 28.47 -2.42 19.96
CA GLU A 95 29.12 -1.12 20.01
C GLU A 95 28.14 -0.07 19.48
N TYR A 96 27.58 0.73 20.39
CA TYR A 96 26.78 1.88 20.03
C TYR A 96 27.70 2.95 19.45
N ASN A 97 27.76 3.04 18.12
CA ASN A 97 28.37 4.20 17.47
C ASN A 97 27.48 5.43 17.76
N GLU A 98 28.00 6.46 18.43
CA GLU A 98 27.23 7.65 18.84
C GLU A 98 26.83 8.56 17.66
N GLU A 99 27.23 8.22 16.44
CA GLU A 99 26.97 9.01 15.21
C GLU A 99 25.54 8.90 14.65
N TRP A 100 24.61 8.23 15.34
CA TRP A 100 23.22 8.19 14.88
C TRP A 100 22.53 9.54 15.07
N ALA A 101 21.83 10.00 14.04
CA ALA A 101 20.99 11.18 14.12
C ALA A 101 19.98 11.02 15.27
N ALA A 102 19.95 12.00 16.17
CA ALA A 102 18.96 12.04 17.24
C ALA A 102 17.56 12.04 16.63
N ILE A 103 16.66 11.19 17.16
CA ILE A 103 15.26 11.14 16.73
C ILE A 103 14.66 12.53 16.93
N LEU A 104 14.23 13.15 15.83
CA LEU A 104 13.66 14.49 15.89
C LEU A 104 12.20 14.40 16.37
N ALA A 105 11.77 15.41 17.13
CA ALA A 105 10.37 15.50 17.58
C ALA A 105 9.37 15.41 16.42
N GLU A 106 9.72 15.98 15.26
CA GLU A 106 8.90 15.91 14.03
C GLU A 106 8.71 14.48 13.51
N GLU A 107 9.74 13.64 13.62
CA GLU A 107 9.67 12.24 13.20
C GLU A 107 8.70 11.46 14.09
N VAL A 108 8.75 11.71 15.41
CA VAL A 108 7.84 11.11 16.38
C VAL A 108 6.39 11.54 16.12
N ILE A 109 6.15 12.83 15.89
CA ILE A 109 4.81 13.35 15.57
C ILE A 109 4.28 12.75 14.27
N ASN A 110 5.13 12.63 13.23
CA ASN A 110 4.74 12.02 11.96
C ASN A 110 4.46 10.52 12.09
N ALA A 111 5.20 9.81 12.94
CA ALA A 111 4.95 8.40 13.25
C ALA A 111 3.59 8.24 13.95
N LEU A 112 3.30 9.05 14.96
CA LEU A 112 2.01 9.04 15.67
C LEU A 112 0.82 9.28 14.73
N LYS A 113 0.92 10.25 13.83
CA LYS A 113 -0.13 10.53 12.82
C LYS A 113 -0.39 9.37 11.86
N LYS A 114 0.61 8.52 11.60
CA LYS A 114 0.49 7.35 10.72
C LYS A 114 -0.09 6.13 11.43
N LEU A 115 -0.16 6.12 12.76
CA LEU A 115 -0.72 5.00 13.51
C LEU A 115 -2.23 4.90 13.29
N ARG A 116 -2.71 3.66 13.18
CA ARG A 116 -4.15 3.38 13.02
C ARG A 116 -4.81 3.34 14.40
N THR A 117 -5.72 4.27 14.65
CA THR A 117 -6.47 4.45 15.90
C THR A 117 -7.51 3.39 16.22
N VAL A 118 -7.64 2.32 15.43
CA VAL A 118 -8.61 1.23 15.69
C VAL A 118 -7.90 -0.13 15.67
N LYS A 119 -6.74 -0.20 16.31
CA LYS A 119 -6.03 -1.47 16.52
C LYS A 119 -6.27 -1.95 17.94
N ALA A 120 -6.35 -3.27 18.09
CA ALA A 120 -6.39 -3.89 19.40
C ALA A 120 -5.10 -3.53 20.15
N THR A 121 -5.27 -3.29 21.44
CA THR A 121 -4.20 -2.93 22.35
C THR A 121 -3.16 -4.04 22.48
N GLY A 122 -1.90 -3.65 22.66
CA GLY A 122 -0.82 -4.59 22.92
C GLY A 122 -0.93 -5.23 24.30
N ALA A 123 0.07 -6.05 24.65
CA ALA A 123 0.18 -6.64 25.99
C ALA A 123 0.33 -5.58 27.10
N ASP A 124 0.70 -4.35 26.73
CA ASP A 124 0.81 -3.17 27.59
C ASP A 124 -0.54 -2.50 27.89
N GLY A 125 -1.61 -2.81 27.17
CA GLY A 125 -2.94 -2.25 27.42
C GLY A 125 -3.07 -0.76 27.10
N VAL A 126 -2.10 -0.14 26.41
CA VAL A 126 -2.14 1.28 26.01
C VAL A 126 -2.69 1.45 24.59
N ALA A 127 -3.84 2.12 24.47
CA ALA A 127 -4.48 2.39 23.18
C ALA A 127 -3.78 3.54 22.46
N VAL A 128 -3.80 3.56 21.12
CA VAL A 128 -3.13 4.62 20.33
C VAL A 128 -3.75 6.00 20.61
N GLU A 129 -5.03 6.01 20.96
CA GLU A 129 -5.85 7.15 21.29
C GLU A 129 -5.39 7.85 22.59
N THR A 130 -4.63 7.18 23.45
CA THR A 130 -4.05 7.86 24.62
C THR A 130 -2.97 8.86 24.21
N PHE A 131 -2.36 8.69 23.03
CA PHE A 131 -1.34 9.58 22.51
C PHE A 131 -1.90 10.78 21.75
N SER A 132 -3.21 10.87 21.50
CA SER A 132 -3.81 12.00 20.78
C SER A 132 -4.00 13.28 21.62
N ALA A 133 -3.64 13.23 22.91
CA ALA A 133 -3.68 14.38 23.83
C ALA A 133 -2.32 15.09 24.00
N LEU A 134 -1.28 14.62 23.29
CA LEU A 134 0.07 15.20 23.20
C LEU A 134 0.20 16.06 21.93
#